data_AF-A0AAV5PE37-F1
#
_entry.id   AF-A0AAV5PE37-F1
#
_cell.length_a   1.000
_cell.length_b   1.000
_cell.length_c   1.000
_cell.angle_alpha   90.00
_cell.angle_beta   90.00
_cell.angle_gamma   90.00
#
_symmetry.space_group_name_H-M   'P 1'
#
loop_
_entity.id
_entity.type
_entity.pdbx_description
1 polymer ?
#
loop_
_entity_poly.entity_id
_entity_poly.type
_entity_poly.pdbx_seq_one_letter_code
_entity_poly.pdbx_strand_id
1 'polypeptide(L)'
;MKKYKLRDKYKSYISYDYWTVTEEELQNLRESNDSSDKCIVASFEQEKDLDRLVHDKDPKVRSYVAFTGKDKYLSILVNDSNEKIREIVAHQGRDEDLDILVHDPDWKVRAIVAECGRDKDLDILVKDKVASVRKAVAKQGRDRDLDVLVHDKIVSVRRGVAIFGRDKDLDILVHDKAISVRQSVAKHGRPKDLEILIKDDHVSVSYPAHIRYWKQQDDY
;
A
#
# COMPACT_ATOMS: atom_id res chain seq x y z
N MET A 1 -25.50 -35.30 4.05
CA MET A 1 -24.06 -35.20 3.75
C MET A 1 -23.58 -33.80 4.14
N LYS A 2 -22.52 -33.69 4.96
CA LYS A 2 -21.97 -32.40 5.37
C LYS A 2 -21.32 -31.72 4.15
N LYS A 3 -21.54 -30.42 4.00
CA LYS A 3 -20.96 -29.59 2.94
C LYS A 3 -20.26 -28.38 3.54
N TYR A 4 -19.18 -27.95 2.91
CA TYR A 4 -18.42 -26.77 3.26
C TYR A 4 -18.54 -25.77 2.14
N LYS A 5 -18.70 -24.50 2.50
CA LYS A 5 -18.84 -23.40 1.55
C LYS A 5 -17.72 -22.40 1.77
N LEU A 6 -17.08 -21.95 0.70
CA LEU A 6 -16.07 -20.91 0.77
C LEU A 6 -16.71 -19.56 1.14
N ARG A 7 -15.90 -18.68 1.75
CA ARG A 7 -16.31 -17.28 1.98
C ARG A 7 -16.26 -16.51 0.67
N ASP A 8 -17.13 -15.51 0.55
CA ASP A 8 -17.24 -14.67 -0.67
C ASP A 8 -15.93 -13.98 -1.07
N LYS A 9 -15.06 -13.66 -0.09
CA LYS A 9 -13.76 -13.03 -0.35
C LYS A 9 -12.82 -13.86 -1.24
N TYR A 10 -13.08 -15.16 -1.41
CA TYR A 10 -12.25 -16.05 -2.26
C TYR A 10 -12.81 -16.25 -3.67
N LYS A 11 -13.99 -15.70 -4.00
CA LYS A 11 -14.68 -15.93 -5.29
C LYS A 11 -13.86 -15.56 -6.53
N SER A 12 -12.98 -14.56 -6.44
CA SER A 12 -12.12 -14.13 -7.54
C SER A 12 -10.83 -14.93 -7.68
N TYR A 13 -10.53 -15.82 -6.73
CA TYR A 13 -9.25 -16.51 -6.62
C TYR A 13 -9.35 -18.03 -6.77
N ILE A 14 -10.55 -18.60 -6.59
CA ILE A 14 -10.79 -20.04 -6.61
C ILE A 14 -11.86 -20.38 -7.63
N SER A 15 -11.66 -21.47 -8.38
CA SER A 15 -12.65 -21.96 -9.36
C SER A 15 -14.01 -22.19 -8.71
N TYR A 16 -15.07 -21.93 -9.46
CA TYR A 16 -16.45 -22.11 -9.02
C TYR A 16 -16.77 -23.54 -8.59
N ASP A 17 -16.05 -24.53 -9.16
CA ASP A 17 -16.20 -25.95 -8.84
C ASP A 17 -15.88 -26.27 -7.36
N TYR A 18 -15.07 -25.44 -6.69
CA TYR A 18 -14.72 -25.60 -5.28
C TYR A 18 -15.51 -24.67 -4.34
N TRP A 19 -16.52 -23.98 -4.86
CA TRP A 19 -17.33 -23.06 -4.06
C TRP A 19 -18.07 -23.75 -2.93
N THR A 20 -18.51 -24.99 -3.16
CA THR A 20 -19.10 -25.85 -2.14
C THR A 20 -18.59 -27.26 -2.34
N VAL A 21 -17.93 -27.82 -1.33
CA VAL A 21 -17.38 -29.19 -1.37
C VAL A 21 -18.02 -30.06 -0.29
N THR A 22 -18.07 -31.37 -0.53
CA THR A 22 -18.46 -32.38 0.45
C THR A 22 -17.31 -32.64 1.44
N GLU A 23 -17.58 -33.35 2.55
CA GLU A 23 -16.49 -33.78 3.44
C GLU A 23 -15.49 -34.70 2.73
N GLU A 24 -15.96 -35.59 1.87
CA GLU A 24 -15.12 -36.53 1.13
C GLU A 24 -14.20 -35.79 0.14
N GLU A 25 -14.75 -34.85 -0.63
CA GLU A 25 -13.95 -33.99 -1.52
C GLU A 25 -12.93 -33.17 -0.74
N LEU A 26 -13.30 -32.60 0.40
CA LEU A 26 -12.37 -31.85 1.23
C LEU A 26 -11.27 -32.75 1.82
N GLN A 27 -11.59 -34.00 2.16
CA GLN A 27 -10.62 -34.97 2.64
C GLN A 27 -9.61 -35.34 1.54
N ASN A 28 -10.08 -35.56 0.30
CA ASN A 28 -9.20 -35.80 -0.84
C ASN A 28 -8.24 -34.62 -1.08
N LEU A 29 -8.74 -33.38 -0.97
CA LEU A 29 -7.89 -32.18 -1.09
C LEU A 29 -6.84 -32.08 0.03
N ARG A 30 -7.16 -32.51 1.26
CA ARG A 30 -6.21 -32.49 2.39
C ARG A 30 -5.03 -33.45 2.18
N GLU A 31 -5.29 -34.58 1.54
CA GLU A 31 -4.31 -35.62 1.25
C GLU A 31 -3.46 -35.30 0.01
N SER A 32 -3.89 -34.33 -0.80
CA SER A 32 -3.15 -33.87 -1.96
C SER A 32 -1.83 -33.18 -1.58
N ASN A 33 -0.80 -33.48 -2.37
CA ASN A 33 0.48 -32.76 -2.32
C ASN A 33 0.50 -31.52 -3.22
N ASP A 34 -0.53 -31.30 -4.04
CA ASP A 34 -0.63 -30.13 -4.90
C ASP A 34 -0.85 -28.85 -4.08
N SER A 35 -0.07 -27.82 -4.39
CA SER A 35 -0.13 -26.57 -3.65
C SER A 35 -1.44 -25.80 -3.89
N SER A 36 -2.08 -25.97 -5.05
CA SER A 36 -3.38 -25.36 -5.34
C SER A 36 -4.48 -25.99 -4.50
N ASP A 37 -4.50 -27.32 -4.37
CA ASP A 37 -5.42 -28.03 -3.49
C ASP A 37 -5.26 -27.57 -2.03
N LYS A 38 -4.01 -27.44 -1.56
CA LYS A 38 -3.74 -26.89 -0.22
C LYS A 38 -4.23 -25.45 -0.04
N CYS A 39 -4.11 -24.60 -1.07
CA CYS A 39 -4.66 -23.24 -1.02
C CYS A 39 -6.19 -23.25 -0.91
N ILE A 40 -6.86 -24.16 -1.63
CA ILE A 40 -8.30 -24.38 -1.52
C ILE A 40 -8.66 -24.81 -0.09
N VAL A 41 -7.93 -25.77 0.49
CA VAL A 41 -8.11 -26.23 1.87
C VAL A 41 -7.96 -25.06 2.86
N ALA A 42 -6.92 -24.23 2.75
CA ALA A 42 -6.71 -23.06 3.60
C ALA A 42 -7.88 -22.07 3.54
N SER A 43 -8.53 -21.95 2.37
CA SER A 43 -9.63 -20.99 2.14
C SER A 43 -10.94 -21.38 2.82
N PHE A 44 -11.08 -22.63 3.28
CA PHE A 44 -12.17 -23.03 4.18
C PHE A 44 -11.94 -22.62 5.64
N GLU A 45 -10.75 -22.09 5.94
CA GLU A 45 -10.39 -21.50 7.23
C GLU A 45 -10.63 -22.41 8.44
N GLN A 46 -10.49 -23.73 8.29
CA GLN A 46 -10.60 -24.66 9.41
C GLN A 46 -9.30 -24.68 10.21
N GLU A 47 -9.39 -24.58 11.53
CA GLU A 47 -8.21 -24.43 12.39
C GLU A 47 -7.23 -25.59 12.23
N LYS A 48 -7.73 -26.83 12.27
CA LYS A 48 -6.91 -28.05 12.07
C LYS A 48 -6.10 -28.04 10.76
N ASP A 49 -6.63 -27.41 9.72
CA ASP A 49 -6.00 -27.36 8.41
C ASP A 49 -4.94 -26.24 8.39
N LEU A 50 -5.29 -25.06 8.90
CA LEU A 50 -4.38 -23.92 8.97
C LEU A 50 -3.18 -24.15 9.90
N ASP A 51 -3.36 -24.87 11.01
CA ASP A 51 -2.28 -25.28 11.93
C ASP A 51 -1.14 -26.01 11.22
N ARG A 52 -1.48 -26.83 10.22
CA ARG A 52 -0.48 -27.52 9.39
C ARG A 52 0.04 -26.61 8.27
N LEU A 53 -0.86 -25.91 7.59
CA LEU A 53 -0.54 -25.16 6.37
C LEU A 53 0.27 -23.88 6.63
N VAL A 54 0.23 -23.32 7.84
CA VAL A 54 1.05 -22.16 8.23
C VAL A 54 2.56 -22.45 8.14
N HIS A 55 2.95 -23.73 8.20
CA HIS A 55 4.33 -24.19 8.07
C HIS A 55 4.62 -24.88 6.73
N ASP A 56 3.73 -24.78 5.75
CA ASP A 56 3.96 -25.43 4.45
C ASP A 56 5.21 -24.86 3.77
N LYS A 57 5.95 -25.72 3.06
CA LYS A 57 7.16 -25.33 2.33
C LYS A 57 6.87 -24.31 1.23
N ASP A 58 5.67 -24.36 0.63
CA ASP A 58 5.28 -23.47 -0.45
C ASP A 58 4.77 -22.12 0.11
N PRO A 59 5.45 -21.00 -0.19
CA PRO A 59 5.01 -19.68 0.25
C PRO A 59 3.61 -19.31 -0.25
N LYS A 60 3.16 -19.85 -1.38
CA LYS A 60 1.80 -19.62 -1.88
C LYS A 60 0.77 -20.17 -0.89
N VAL A 61 0.99 -21.36 -0.35
CA VAL A 61 0.10 -21.96 0.66
C VAL A 61 0.08 -21.11 1.93
N ARG A 62 1.26 -20.73 2.44
CA ARG A 62 1.37 -19.85 3.63
C ARG A 62 0.73 -18.47 3.41
N SER A 63 0.79 -17.94 2.18
CA SER A 63 0.12 -16.68 1.84
C SER A 63 -1.40 -16.77 1.98
N TYR A 64 -2.01 -17.91 1.61
CA TYR A 64 -3.44 -18.17 1.84
C TYR A 64 -3.78 -18.23 3.33
N VAL A 65 -2.88 -18.78 4.16
CA VAL A 65 -3.03 -18.75 5.62
C VAL A 65 -2.99 -17.31 6.13
N ALA A 66 -2.06 -16.46 5.66
CA ALA A 66 -2.02 -15.03 6.01
C ALA A 66 -3.31 -14.30 5.58
N PHE A 67 -3.82 -14.57 4.36
CA PHE A 67 -5.08 -13.98 3.86
C PHE A 67 -6.32 -14.35 4.68
N THR A 68 -6.25 -15.38 5.53
CA THR A 68 -7.36 -15.66 6.45
C THR A 68 -7.57 -14.52 7.46
N GLY A 69 -6.51 -13.76 7.78
CA GLY A 69 -6.57 -12.66 8.73
C GLY A 69 -6.64 -13.10 10.20
N LYS A 70 -6.39 -14.37 10.49
CA LYS A 70 -6.50 -14.91 11.85
C LYS A 70 -5.23 -14.65 12.67
N ASP A 71 -5.39 -13.94 13.77
CA ASP A 71 -4.33 -13.52 14.70
C ASP A 71 -3.28 -14.61 14.99
N LYS A 72 -3.72 -15.81 15.40
CA LYS A 72 -2.86 -16.96 15.71
C LYS A 72 -1.80 -17.23 14.63
N TYR A 73 -2.19 -17.15 13.36
CA TYR A 73 -1.28 -17.47 12.25
C TYR A 73 -0.50 -16.24 11.78
N LEU A 74 -1.08 -15.04 11.87
CA LEU A 74 -0.38 -13.81 11.54
C LEU A 74 0.81 -13.58 12.47
N SER A 75 0.66 -13.84 13.78
CA SER A 75 1.77 -13.75 14.74
C SER A 75 2.91 -14.75 14.46
N ILE A 76 2.65 -15.82 13.69
CA ILE A 76 3.69 -16.73 13.18
C ILE A 76 4.32 -16.14 11.90
N LEU A 77 3.48 -15.71 10.95
CA LEU A 77 3.86 -15.30 9.60
C LEU A 77 4.48 -13.89 9.54
N VAL A 78 4.38 -13.09 10.60
CA VAL A 78 5.04 -11.77 10.69
C VAL A 78 6.56 -11.86 10.52
N ASN A 79 7.16 -13.01 10.86
CA ASN A 79 8.59 -13.28 10.68
C ASN A 79 8.88 -14.26 9.52
N ASP A 80 7.94 -14.44 8.58
CA ASP A 80 8.13 -15.36 7.46
C ASP A 80 9.37 -14.97 6.64
N SER A 81 10.11 -15.96 6.14
CA SER A 81 11.31 -15.71 5.33
C SER A 81 10.99 -15.02 3.99
N ASN A 82 9.77 -15.20 3.48
CA ASN A 82 9.31 -14.58 2.24
C ASN A 82 8.66 -13.22 2.51
N GLU A 83 9.21 -12.16 1.92
CA GLU A 83 8.72 -10.80 2.08
C GLU A 83 7.29 -10.61 1.59
N LYS A 84 6.82 -11.36 0.60
CA LYS A 84 5.44 -11.28 0.10
C LYS A 84 4.41 -11.74 1.13
N ILE A 85 4.79 -12.68 2.00
CA ILE A 85 3.93 -13.07 3.11
C ILE A 85 3.89 -11.97 4.16
N ARG A 86 5.05 -11.38 4.50
CA ARG A 86 5.12 -10.24 5.42
C ARG A 86 4.38 -9.01 4.89
N GLU A 87 4.39 -8.76 3.58
CA GLU A 87 3.54 -7.74 2.92
C GLU A 87 2.04 -8.01 3.19
N ILE A 88 1.58 -9.26 3.07
CA ILE A 88 0.18 -9.64 3.37
C ILE A 88 -0.14 -9.46 4.85
N VAL A 89 0.78 -9.82 5.75
CA VAL A 89 0.63 -9.60 7.20
C VAL A 89 0.50 -8.11 7.50
N ALA A 90 1.37 -7.26 6.94
CA ALA A 90 1.27 -5.80 7.09
C ALA A 90 -0.09 -5.27 6.60
N HIS A 91 -0.61 -5.77 5.49
CA HIS A 91 -1.94 -5.39 4.98
C HIS A 91 -3.10 -5.75 5.92
N GLN A 92 -2.93 -6.70 6.85
CA GLN A 92 -3.96 -6.98 7.86
C GLN A 92 -4.07 -5.87 8.90
N GLY A 93 -3.04 -5.03 9.05
CA GLY A 93 -3.08 -3.82 9.86
C GLY A 93 -3.13 -4.06 11.38
N ARG A 94 -2.73 -5.24 11.85
CA ARG A 94 -2.67 -5.54 13.29
C ARG A 94 -1.55 -4.77 13.97
N ASP A 95 -1.86 -4.16 15.10
CA ASP A 95 -0.92 -3.26 15.76
C ASP A 95 0.40 -3.93 16.15
N GLU A 96 0.33 -5.15 16.70
CA GLU A 96 1.49 -5.94 17.11
C GLU A 96 2.38 -6.38 15.93
N ASP A 97 1.78 -6.64 14.76
CA ASP A 97 2.53 -7.02 13.57
C ASP A 97 3.23 -5.80 12.97
N LEU A 98 2.52 -4.68 12.85
CA LEU A 98 3.06 -3.44 12.34
C LEU A 98 4.20 -2.89 13.23
N ASP A 99 4.14 -3.11 14.55
CA ASP A 99 5.22 -2.75 15.49
C ASP A 99 6.55 -3.47 15.19
N ILE A 100 6.47 -4.66 14.58
CA ILE A 100 7.63 -5.42 14.11
C ILE A 100 8.01 -4.95 12.69
N LEU A 101 7.02 -4.91 11.79
CA LEU A 101 7.23 -4.71 10.35
C LEU A 101 7.66 -3.28 9.99
N VAL A 102 7.46 -2.28 10.85
CA VAL A 102 8.01 -0.93 10.66
C VAL A 102 9.54 -0.93 10.52
N HIS A 103 10.20 -1.97 11.02
CA HIS A 103 11.65 -2.16 10.91
C HIS A 103 12.06 -3.26 9.91
N ASP A 104 11.13 -3.74 9.07
CA ASP A 104 11.39 -4.84 8.14
C ASP A 104 12.58 -4.55 7.22
N PRO A 105 13.45 -5.53 6.92
CA PRO A 105 14.56 -5.32 5.97
C PRO A 105 14.07 -4.93 4.56
N ASP A 106 12.93 -5.46 4.11
CA ASP A 106 12.34 -5.15 2.81
C ASP A 106 11.55 -3.84 2.85
N TRP A 107 11.87 -2.94 1.93
CA TRP A 107 11.26 -1.62 1.89
C TRP A 107 9.80 -1.63 1.42
N LYS A 108 9.36 -2.66 0.68
CA LYS A 108 7.96 -2.78 0.25
C LYS A 108 7.06 -3.09 1.45
N VAL A 109 7.52 -3.95 2.36
CA VAL A 109 6.83 -4.19 3.64
C VAL A 109 6.73 -2.89 4.43
N ARG A 110 7.84 -2.15 4.63
CA ARG A 110 7.81 -0.84 5.32
C ARG A 110 6.93 0.20 4.59
N ALA A 111 6.85 0.16 3.27
CA ALA A 111 5.96 1.03 2.52
C ALA A 111 4.48 0.72 2.81
N ILE A 112 4.11 -0.55 2.93
CA ILE A 112 2.75 -0.96 3.34
C ILE A 112 2.46 -0.51 4.78
N VAL A 113 3.43 -0.63 5.69
CA VAL A 113 3.29 -0.11 7.06
C VAL A 113 3.03 1.41 7.06
N ALA A 114 3.74 2.18 6.22
CA ALA A 114 3.43 3.60 6.02
C ALA A 114 2.04 3.83 5.42
N GLU A 115 1.55 2.93 4.56
CA GLU A 115 0.20 3.00 3.99
C GLU A 115 -0.91 2.74 5.03
N CYS A 116 -0.63 1.98 6.09
CA CYS A 116 -1.54 1.80 7.23
C CYS A 116 -1.75 3.09 8.05
N GLY A 117 -0.83 4.05 7.99
CA GLY A 117 -1.03 5.41 8.49
C GLY A 117 -1.00 5.59 10.01
N ARG A 118 -0.47 4.63 10.79
CA ARG A 118 -0.35 4.80 12.25
C ARG A 118 0.70 5.84 12.58
N ASP A 119 0.36 6.75 13.50
CA ASP A 119 1.23 7.88 13.84
C ASP A 119 2.64 7.47 14.27
N LYS A 120 2.75 6.44 15.12
CA LYS A 120 4.03 5.94 15.63
C LYS A 120 4.92 5.35 14.53
N ASP A 121 4.33 4.78 13.48
CA ASP A 121 5.09 4.23 12.36
C ASP A 121 5.57 5.34 11.44
N LEU A 122 4.69 6.30 11.12
CA LEU A 122 5.04 7.44 10.28
C LEU A 122 6.16 8.29 10.92
N ASP A 123 6.17 8.42 12.25
CA ASP A 123 7.25 9.09 13.00
C ASP A 123 8.64 8.46 12.75
N ILE A 124 8.67 7.15 12.49
CA ILE A 124 9.88 6.41 12.12
C ILE A 124 10.15 6.54 10.61
N LEU A 125 9.13 6.25 9.80
CA LEU A 125 9.26 6.05 8.35
C LEU A 125 9.44 7.35 7.56
N VAL A 126 9.11 8.52 8.13
CA VAL A 126 9.39 9.83 7.51
C VAL A 126 10.90 10.03 7.23
N LYS A 127 11.77 9.32 7.97
CA LYS A 127 13.23 9.34 7.78
C LYS A 127 13.77 8.09 7.07
N ASP A 128 12.91 7.24 6.51
CA ASP A 128 13.33 5.99 5.89
C ASP A 128 14.39 6.23 4.80
N LYS A 129 15.38 5.34 4.69
CA LYS A 129 16.44 5.45 3.67
C LYS A 129 15.90 5.37 2.24
N VAL A 130 14.79 4.67 2.01
CA VAL A 130 14.18 4.44 0.71
C VAL A 130 13.11 5.51 0.42
N ALA A 131 13.28 6.20 -0.71
CA ALA A 131 12.38 7.27 -1.13
C ALA A 131 10.93 6.81 -1.34
N SER A 132 10.72 5.58 -1.81
CA SER A 132 9.37 5.01 -1.99
C SER A 132 8.59 4.91 -0.67
N VAL A 133 9.27 4.61 0.44
CA VAL A 133 8.66 4.57 1.78
C VAL A 133 8.31 5.99 2.22
N ARG A 134 9.25 6.95 2.12
CA ARG A 134 8.97 8.36 2.44
C ARG A 134 7.87 8.96 1.57
N LYS A 135 7.76 8.54 0.30
CA LYS A 135 6.65 8.92 -0.57
C LYS A 135 5.32 8.33 -0.08
N ALA A 136 5.30 7.10 0.45
CA ALA A 136 4.11 6.53 1.07
C ALA A 136 3.70 7.33 2.32
N VAL A 137 4.67 7.75 3.15
CA VAL A 137 4.44 8.67 4.28
C VAL A 137 3.83 9.99 3.81
N ALA A 138 4.38 10.63 2.78
CA ALA A 138 3.83 11.88 2.23
C ALA A 138 2.36 11.76 1.79
N LYS A 139 1.93 10.59 1.29
CA LYS A 139 0.54 10.37 0.89
C LYS A 139 -0.44 10.37 2.07
N GLN A 140 0.03 10.09 3.29
CA GLN A 140 -0.81 10.12 4.49
C GLN A 140 -1.20 11.55 4.88
N GLY A 141 -0.51 12.56 4.36
CA GLY A 141 -0.96 13.94 4.52
C GLY A 141 -0.74 14.55 5.90
N ARG A 142 -0.01 13.86 6.79
CA ARG A 142 0.18 14.31 8.17
C ARG A 142 1.09 15.53 8.22
N ASP A 143 0.63 16.56 8.93
CA ASP A 143 1.25 17.88 8.83
C ASP A 143 2.75 17.91 9.12
N ARG A 144 3.17 17.25 10.21
CA ARG A 144 4.58 17.16 10.64
C ARG A 144 5.46 16.39 9.66
N ASP A 145 4.91 15.47 8.89
CA ASP A 145 5.68 14.72 7.89
C ASP A 145 5.87 15.54 6.64
N LEU A 146 4.81 16.19 6.17
CA LEU A 146 4.87 17.07 5.01
C LEU A 146 5.84 18.24 5.25
N ASP A 147 5.87 18.79 6.47
CA ASP A 147 6.84 19.83 6.88
C ASP A 147 8.30 19.40 6.68
N VAL A 148 8.59 18.10 6.80
CA VAL A 148 9.92 17.53 6.56
C VAL A 148 10.10 17.18 5.07
N LEU A 149 9.12 16.50 4.49
CA LEU A 149 9.21 15.88 3.17
C LEU A 149 9.10 16.89 2.02
N VAL A 150 8.57 18.08 2.25
CA VAL A 150 8.58 19.18 1.27
C VAL A 150 10.00 19.56 0.84
N HIS A 151 10.99 19.34 1.72
CA HIS A 151 12.41 19.58 1.47
C HIS A 151 13.20 18.31 1.11
N ASP A 152 12.53 17.20 0.81
CA ASP A 152 13.21 15.92 0.55
C ASP A 152 14.19 16.03 -0.64
N LYS A 153 15.37 15.43 -0.51
CA LYS A 153 16.37 15.41 -1.59
C LYS A 153 15.88 14.74 -2.87
N ILE A 154 14.93 13.81 -2.77
CA ILE A 154 14.41 13.02 -3.89
C ILE A 154 13.15 13.68 -4.46
N VAL A 155 13.22 13.98 -5.76
CA VAL A 155 12.15 14.63 -6.53
C VAL A 155 10.81 13.90 -6.41
N SER A 156 10.81 12.55 -6.43
CA SER A 156 9.57 11.77 -6.36
C SER A 156 8.83 11.89 -5.03
N VAL A 157 9.54 12.23 -3.94
CA VAL A 157 8.96 12.48 -2.61
C VAL A 157 8.35 13.89 -2.56
N ARG A 158 9.10 14.92 -2.96
CA ARG A 158 8.59 16.29 -3.06
C ARG A 158 7.40 16.38 -4.02
N ARG A 159 7.42 15.62 -5.12
CA ARG A 159 6.27 15.49 -6.02
C ARG A 159 5.07 14.84 -5.31
N GLY A 160 5.29 13.90 -4.41
CA GLY A 160 4.24 13.32 -3.56
C GLY A 160 3.59 14.38 -2.66
N VAL A 161 4.40 15.23 -2.01
CA VAL A 161 3.93 16.38 -1.22
C VAL A 161 3.14 17.35 -2.10
N ALA A 162 3.67 17.71 -3.28
CA ALA A 162 2.95 18.56 -4.24
C ALA A 162 1.66 17.92 -4.73
N ILE A 163 1.55 16.59 -4.83
CA ILE A 163 0.30 15.91 -5.20
C ILE A 163 -0.72 16.01 -4.06
N PHE A 164 -0.29 15.87 -2.80
CA PHE A 164 -1.17 16.05 -1.64
C PHE A 164 -1.76 17.47 -1.58
N GLY A 165 -0.91 18.48 -1.80
CA GLY A 165 -1.38 19.82 -2.13
C GLY A 165 -1.76 20.72 -0.95
N ARG A 166 -1.15 20.51 0.22
CA ARG A 166 -1.35 21.42 1.37
C ARG A 166 -0.76 22.79 1.05
N ASP A 167 -1.53 23.84 1.36
CA ASP A 167 -1.25 25.21 0.91
C ASP A 167 0.18 25.70 1.16
N LYS A 168 0.70 25.54 2.38
CA LYS A 168 2.05 26.00 2.74
C LYS A 168 3.17 25.23 2.03
N ASP A 169 2.92 23.98 1.63
CA ASP A 169 3.91 23.20 0.88
C ASP A 169 3.94 23.64 -0.58
N LEU A 170 2.77 23.92 -1.17
CA LEU A 170 2.68 24.43 -2.53
C LEU A 170 3.34 25.80 -2.66
N ASP A 171 3.23 26.65 -1.64
CA ASP A 171 3.94 27.95 -1.57
C ASP A 171 5.46 27.80 -1.65
N ILE A 172 6.00 26.66 -1.20
CA ILE A 172 7.43 26.31 -1.32
C ILE A 172 7.71 25.68 -2.70
N LEU A 173 6.89 24.68 -3.08
CA LEU A 173 7.14 23.81 -4.23
C LEU A 173 6.83 24.47 -5.59
N VAL A 174 6.10 25.59 -5.61
CA VAL A 174 5.92 26.39 -6.84
C VAL A 174 7.26 26.85 -7.42
N HIS A 175 8.29 26.98 -6.58
CA HIS A 175 9.65 27.33 -6.97
C HIS A 175 10.60 26.13 -7.05
N ASP A 176 10.09 24.89 -7.03
CA ASP A 176 10.93 23.70 -7.04
C ASP A 176 11.81 23.62 -8.30
N LYS A 177 13.06 23.18 -8.13
CA LYS A 177 14.01 23.00 -9.25
C LYS A 177 13.52 21.97 -10.27
N ALA A 178 12.73 20.99 -9.84
CA ALA A 178 12.24 19.93 -10.70
C ALA A 178 10.91 20.30 -11.37
N ILE A 179 10.92 20.31 -12.69
CA ILE A 179 9.74 20.53 -13.55
C ILE A 179 8.55 19.68 -13.13
N SER A 180 8.76 18.38 -12.86
CA SER A 180 7.68 17.46 -12.49
C SER A 180 6.99 17.79 -11.16
N VAL A 181 7.66 18.51 -10.26
CA VAL A 181 7.08 19.01 -9.01
C VAL A 181 6.23 20.25 -9.30
N ARG A 182 6.77 21.24 -10.02
CA ARG A 182 6.03 22.45 -10.42
C ARG A 182 4.79 22.12 -11.27
N GLN A 183 4.88 21.09 -12.12
CA GLN A 183 3.71 20.55 -12.84
C GLN A 183 2.62 20.01 -11.90
N SER A 184 3.00 19.34 -10.81
CA SER A 184 2.04 18.89 -9.79
C SER A 184 1.43 20.08 -9.05
N VAL A 185 2.20 21.13 -8.75
CA VAL A 185 1.68 22.38 -8.16
C VAL A 185 0.65 23.04 -9.09
N ALA A 186 0.97 23.20 -10.37
CA ALA A 186 0.06 23.77 -11.37
C ALA A 186 -1.29 23.04 -11.47
N LYS A 187 -1.33 21.73 -11.18
CA LYS A 187 -2.57 20.94 -11.24
C LYS A 187 -3.59 21.31 -10.17
N HIS A 188 -3.16 21.85 -9.04
CA HIS A 188 -4.06 22.35 -8.00
C HIS A 188 -4.77 23.64 -8.40
N GLY A 189 -4.20 24.38 -9.35
CA GLY A 189 -4.86 25.56 -9.93
C GLY A 189 -5.06 26.71 -8.95
N ARG A 190 -4.26 26.81 -7.90
CA ARG A 190 -4.29 27.95 -6.96
C ARG A 190 -3.92 29.23 -7.73
N PRO A 191 -4.75 30.29 -7.70
CA PRO A 191 -4.50 31.50 -8.49
C PRO A 191 -3.09 32.08 -8.30
N LYS A 192 -2.63 32.21 -7.04
CA LYS A 192 -1.28 32.71 -6.72
C LYS A 192 -0.15 31.85 -7.29
N ASP A 193 -0.34 30.53 -7.39
CA ASP A 193 0.66 29.65 -7.97
C ASP A 193 0.65 29.76 -9.49
N LEU A 194 -0.54 29.84 -10.09
CA LEU A 194 -0.68 30.01 -11.55
C LEU A 194 -0.07 31.33 -12.03
N GLU A 195 -0.25 32.43 -11.31
CA GLU A 195 0.39 33.73 -11.62
C GLU A 195 1.92 33.66 -11.71
N ILE A 196 2.53 32.77 -10.93
CA ILE A 196 3.97 32.46 -10.97
C ILE A 196 4.26 31.55 -12.16
N LEU A 197 3.54 30.43 -12.27
CA LEU A 197 3.84 29.33 -13.19
C LEU A 197 3.51 29.66 -14.66
N ILE A 198 2.66 30.63 -14.98
CA ILE A 198 2.50 31.10 -16.38
C ILE A 198 3.80 31.67 -16.95
N LYS A 199 4.70 32.18 -16.09
CA LYS A 199 6.03 32.71 -16.48
C LYS A 199 7.14 31.67 -16.35
N ASP A 200 6.79 30.41 -16.09
CA ASP A 200 7.77 29.32 -15.92
C ASP A 200 8.62 29.15 -17.18
N ASP A 201 9.93 28.97 -16.97
CA ASP A 201 10.92 28.81 -18.04
C ASP A 201 10.68 27.56 -18.88
N HIS A 202 10.03 26.55 -18.29
CA HIS A 202 9.75 25.30 -18.96
C HIS A 202 8.30 25.25 -19.49
N VAL A 203 8.17 25.12 -20.81
CA VAL A 203 6.87 25.09 -21.52
C VAL A 203 5.89 24.06 -20.97
N SER A 204 6.38 22.92 -20.47
CA SER A 204 5.52 21.86 -19.91
C SER A 204 4.87 22.24 -18.57
N VAL A 205 5.27 23.35 -17.96
CA VAL A 205 4.68 23.94 -16.76
C VAL A 205 3.85 25.16 -17.17
N SER A 206 4.43 26.09 -17.92
CA SER A 206 3.77 27.36 -18.27
C SER A 206 2.56 27.19 -19.19
N TYR A 207 2.62 26.30 -20.18
CA TYR A 207 1.46 26.08 -21.07
C TYR A 207 0.23 25.51 -20.33
N PRO A 208 0.33 24.43 -19.53
CA PRO A 208 -0.80 23.97 -18.72
C PRO A 208 -1.25 24.96 -17.64
N ALA A 209 -0.35 25.80 -17.11
CA ALA A 209 -0.70 26.86 -16.17
C ALA A 209 -1.51 27.96 -16.86
N HIS A 210 -1.11 28.39 -18.07
CA HIS A 210 -1.82 29.38 -18.87
C HIS A 210 -3.27 28.98 -19.15
N ILE A 211 -3.49 27.73 -19.58
CA ILE A 211 -4.84 27.20 -19.84
C ILE A 211 -5.70 27.29 -18.58
N ARG A 212 -5.16 26.91 -17.42
CA ARG A 212 -5.89 26.93 -16.15
C ARG A 212 -6.18 28.35 -15.68
N TYR A 213 -5.19 29.24 -15.79
CA TYR A 213 -5.30 30.62 -15.36
C TYR A 213 -6.41 31.34 -16.11
N TRP A 214 -6.44 31.25 -17.44
CA TRP A 214 -7.47 31.93 -18.25
C TRP A 214 -8.84 31.30 -18.14
N LYS A 215 -8.93 29.96 -18.03
CA LYS A 215 -10.20 29.29 -17.76
C LYS A 215 -10.87 29.82 -16.48
N GLN A 216 -10.09 30.16 -15.45
CA GLN A 216 -10.62 30.72 -14.20
C GLN A 216 -11.11 32.17 -14.33
N GLN A 217 -10.66 32.92 -15.34
CA GLN A 217 -11.08 34.30 -15.58
C GLN A 217 -12.33 34.38 -16.44
N ASP A 218 -12.55 33.41 -17.33
CA ASP A 218 -13.73 33.32 -18.19
C ASP A 218 -15.01 32.84 -17.44
N ASP A 219 -14.85 32.29 -16.24
CA ASP A 219 -15.95 31.80 -15.37
C ASP A 219 -16.53 32.92 -14.44
N TYR A 220 -16.14 34.20 -14.63
CA TYR A 220 -16.58 35.37 -13.86
C TYR A 220 -17.39 36.40 -14.67
#